data_AF-A0A0S8BSL5-F1
#
_entry.id   AF-A0A0S8BSL5-F1
#
_cell.length_a   1.000
_cell.length_b   1.000
_cell.length_c   1.000
_cell.angle_alpha   90.00
_cell.angle_beta   90.00
_cell.angle_gamma   90.00
#
_symmetry.space_group_name_H-M   'P 1'
#
loop_
_entity.id
_entity.type
_entity.pdbx_description
1 polymer ?
#
loop_
_entity_poly.entity_id
_entity_poly.type
_entity_poly.pdbx_seq_one_letter_code
_entity_poly.pdbx_strand_id
1 'polypeptide(L)'
;MSCWANPTISGLNLHLARKLRREGELTLPFDLLPLDEMPLPSQYDNVVWKNTRDLLKALLWMRNQQRLFPVLLTNFGCGPDSFLMKYMETELSEKPHLILEVDDHTGDAGMVTRIEAFLDTLTTAPAISKDHPSPLNLVIKARPRTMDPWEPEPEILKRLENRTLYFPYVSTAFSLVIQAAFRGIGVEAQVLPEPDDESEYLGRQVTSGRECHPFIVTCGEFVKLTREPKFDPELVAIWMANYDGACRFSQYGIGHADLFRRLGLPQIPVIAPLTSTRFDEFSGLFGLRFTKRLWQGWLAAEVLERTRLHVRPYERNPRETDQLYALGLRDIARAVAEPNGRPSIWSRDILAALRRAVQSLEAVPIDRSERRPLVGIVGEFYTVLNRWANQDLIRTLEELGAEVTVHGLTVSNFYTLFSEHYYPKNCLKHGKVGSACYYFFRNQWLMSWVKRVEAYLPKELRPFGTLGAKTILRETGPYIHYDIDPVLATFTTRVRRFAASGVSGICNLFVLNCMLGNVTVPIFKKALQGYPNLPVLHAVYDGQKATNMVTRIEAFLHQTKLYQEGYRDRGQVAHVS
;
A
#
# COMPACT_ATOMS: atom_id res chain seq x y z
N MET A 1 9.96 -16.86 -12.76
CA MET A 1 9.40 -16.57 -14.09
C MET A 1 9.52 -15.08 -14.32
N SER A 2 10.66 -14.67 -14.86
CA SER A 2 10.86 -13.30 -15.33
C SER A 2 10.06 -13.14 -16.61
N CYS A 3 9.05 -12.26 -16.60
CA CYS A 3 8.67 -11.57 -17.83
C CYS A 3 9.95 -10.97 -18.42
N TRP A 4 9.97 -10.73 -19.73
CA TRP A 4 11.12 -10.21 -20.48
C TRP A 4 12.02 -11.31 -21.03
N ALA A 5 11.59 -11.78 -22.20
CA ALA A 5 12.34 -12.62 -23.09
C ALA A 5 13.71 -11.98 -23.34
N ASN A 6 14.76 -12.72 -22.97
CA ASN A 6 16.03 -12.61 -23.65
C ASN A 6 15.72 -12.65 -25.17
N PRO A 7 16.21 -11.69 -26.00
CA PRO A 7 15.89 -11.65 -27.43
C PRO A 7 16.24 -12.96 -28.17
N THR A 8 17.04 -13.82 -27.55
CA THR A 8 17.39 -15.16 -28.01
C THR A 8 16.25 -16.20 -27.93
N ILE A 9 15.20 -16.00 -27.11
CA ILE A 9 14.06 -16.93 -27.06
C ILE A 9 12.99 -16.48 -28.06
N SER A 10 13.22 -16.84 -29.31
CA SER A 10 12.50 -16.34 -30.49
C SER A 10 10.98 -16.59 -30.49
N GLY A 11 10.48 -17.56 -29.73
CA GLY A 11 9.04 -17.85 -29.59
C GLY A 11 8.31 -16.93 -28.61
N LEU A 12 8.99 -16.43 -27.57
CA LEU A 12 8.39 -15.58 -26.53
C LEU A 12 8.28 -14.11 -26.94
N ASN A 13 9.05 -13.68 -27.96
CA ASN A 13 9.03 -12.31 -28.48
C ASN A 13 8.35 -12.17 -29.84
N LEU A 14 7.62 -13.20 -30.28
CA LEU A 14 6.95 -13.27 -31.59
C LEU A 14 7.87 -12.87 -32.76
N HIS A 15 9.14 -13.24 -32.67
CA HIS A 15 10.18 -12.90 -33.65
C HIS A 15 10.31 -11.39 -33.95
N LEU A 16 10.02 -10.50 -33.00
CA LEU A 16 10.02 -9.04 -33.18
C LEU A 16 11.28 -8.51 -33.90
N ALA A 17 12.47 -8.91 -33.44
CA ALA A 17 13.72 -8.49 -34.07
C ALA A 17 13.87 -8.96 -35.53
N ARG A 18 13.32 -10.13 -35.87
CA ARG A 18 13.33 -10.63 -37.26
C ARG A 18 12.37 -9.81 -38.13
N LYS A 19 11.22 -9.40 -37.58
CA LYS A 19 10.23 -8.57 -38.29
C LYS A 19 10.80 -7.19 -38.59
N LEU A 20 11.35 -6.50 -37.59
CA LEU A 20 12.02 -5.20 -37.77
C LEU A 20 13.16 -5.27 -38.81
N ARG A 21 13.96 -6.34 -38.79
CA ARG A 21 15.01 -6.56 -39.80
C ARG A 21 14.48 -6.78 -41.22
N ARG A 22 13.27 -7.34 -41.39
CA ARG A 22 12.64 -7.50 -42.72
C ARG A 22 12.25 -6.16 -43.31
N GLU A 23 11.85 -5.22 -42.47
CA GLU A 23 11.57 -3.83 -42.86
C GLU A 23 12.84 -2.98 -43.06
N GLY A 24 14.03 -3.59 -43.02
CA GLY A 24 15.31 -2.90 -43.23
C GLY A 24 15.91 -2.24 -41.99
N GLU A 25 15.29 -2.39 -40.82
CA GLU A 25 15.73 -1.73 -39.59
C GLU A 25 16.67 -2.60 -38.73
N LEU A 26 17.73 -1.97 -38.21
CA LEU A 26 18.66 -2.65 -37.31
C LEU A 26 18.09 -2.70 -35.89
N THR A 27 17.71 -3.89 -35.43
CA THR A 27 17.32 -4.09 -34.03
C THR A 27 18.53 -4.28 -33.13
N LEU A 28 18.66 -3.43 -32.12
CA LEU A 28 19.64 -3.54 -31.04
C LEU A 28 18.95 -3.96 -29.74
N PRO A 29 19.18 -5.18 -29.25
CA PRO A 29 18.80 -5.58 -27.91
C PRO A 29 19.36 -4.65 -26.83
N PHE A 30 18.56 -4.33 -25.81
CA PHE A 30 18.96 -3.39 -24.75
C PHE A 30 20.12 -3.93 -23.88
N ASP A 31 20.29 -5.25 -23.80
CA ASP A 31 21.36 -5.95 -23.10
C ASP A 31 22.72 -5.85 -23.81
N LEU A 32 22.77 -5.36 -25.06
CA LEU A 32 24.02 -5.00 -25.74
C LEU A 32 24.50 -3.58 -25.40
N LEU A 33 23.69 -2.79 -24.69
CA LEU A 33 24.08 -1.44 -24.28
C LEU A 33 24.96 -1.51 -23.01
N PRO A 34 25.91 -0.58 -22.83
CA PRO A 34 26.77 -0.54 -21.63
C PRO A 34 26.01 0.02 -20.41
N LEU A 35 24.96 -0.67 -19.96
CA LEU A 35 24.04 -0.20 -18.91
C LEU A 35 24.71 -0.03 -17.53
N ASP A 36 25.83 -0.73 -17.30
CA ASP A 36 26.61 -0.62 -16.07
C ASP A 36 27.32 0.74 -15.96
N GLU A 37 27.64 1.36 -17.11
CA GLU A 37 28.27 2.68 -17.18
C GLU A 37 27.25 3.83 -17.16
N MET A 38 25.96 3.52 -17.36
CA MET A 38 24.89 4.51 -17.43
C MET A 38 24.33 4.84 -16.04
N PRO A 39 24.42 6.09 -15.58
CA PRO A 39 23.87 6.50 -14.29
C PRO A 39 22.34 6.59 -14.36
N LEU A 40 21.67 6.17 -13.29
CA LEU A 40 20.25 6.42 -13.09
C LEU A 40 20.09 7.68 -12.22
N PRO A 41 19.30 8.69 -12.63
CA PRO A 41 19.05 9.87 -11.81
C PRO A 41 18.49 9.50 -10.44
N SER A 42 18.90 10.23 -9.39
CA SER A 42 18.54 9.91 -8.00
C SER A 42 17.03 9.93 -7.72
N GLN A 43 16.26 10.69 -8.50
CA GLN A 43 14.78 10.68 -8.43
C GLN A 43 14.17 9.29 -8.74
N TYR A 44 14.91 8.42 -9.43
CA TYR A 44 14.54 7.04 -9.74
C TYR A 44 15.23 6.01 -8.83
N ASP A 45 15.86 6.43 -7.73
CA ASP A 45 16.57 5.53 -6.81
C ASP A 45 15.65 4.44 -6.23
N ASN A 46 14.36 4.74 -6.04
CA ASN A 46 13.37 3.78 -5.52
C ASN A 46 12.68 2.93 -6.60
N VAL A 47 13.18 2.93 -7.84
CA VAL A 47 12.81 1.88 -8.80
C VAL A 47 13.46 0.57 -8.33
N VAL A 48 12.68 -0.30 -7.70
CA VAL A 48 13.18 -1.49 -6.99
C VAL A 48 13.45 -2.68 -7.91
N TRP A 49 12.79 -2.75 -9.06
CA TRP A 49 12.92 -3.87 -9.98
C TRP A 49 14.12 -3.68 -10.90
N LYS A 50 15.09 -4.59 -10.84
CA LYS A 50 16.34 -4.52 -11.63
C LYS A 50 16.07 -4.25 -13.12
N ASN A 51 15.20 -5.03 -13.75
CA ASN A 51 14.91 -4.87 -15.18
C ASN A 51 14.34 -3.50 -15.51
N THR A 52 13.43 -2.96 -14.69
CA THR A 52 12.89 -1.61 -14.88
C THR A 52 13.97 -0.54 -14.74
N ARG A 53 14.93 -0.71 -13.81
CA ARG A 53 16.10 0.20 -13.70
C ARG A 53 16.96 0.16 -14.96
N ASP A 54 17.25 -1.03 -15.45
CA ASP A 54 18.09 -1.24 -16.64
C ASP A 54 17.42 -0.66 -17.90
N LEU A 55 16.11 -0.90 -18.06
CA LEU A 55 15.33 -0.29 -19.13
C LEU A 55 15.29 1.24 -19.00
N LEU A 56 15.08 1.79 -17.81
CA LEU A 56 15.05 3.24 -17.63
C LEU A 56 16.40 3.89 -17.92
N LYS A 57 17.52 3.25 -17.54
CA LYS A 57 18.87 3.67 -17.96
C LYS A 57 19.01 3.69 -19.48
N ALA A 58 18.58 2.62 -20.15
CA ALA A 58 18.61 2.52 -21.60
C ALA A 58 17.78 3.64 -22.25
N LEU A 59 16.55 3.87 -21.77
CA LEU A 59 15.66 4.91 -22.28
C LEU A 59 16.26 6.32 -22.10
N LEU A 60 16.79 6.63 -20.92
CA LEU A 60 17.41 7.92 -20.63
C LEU A 60 18.67 8.16 -21.47
N TRP A 61 19.47 7.11 -21.73
CA TRP A 61 20.60 7.20 -22.65
C TRP A 61 20.14 7.37 -24.10
N MET A 62 19.16 6.58 -24.55
CA MET A 62 18.58 6.65 -25.89
C MET A 62 17.93 8.01 -26.16
N ARG A 63 17.40 8.70 -25.14
CA ARG A 63 16.81 10.04 -25.28
C ARG A 63 17.71 11.00 -26.06
N ASN A 64 19.02 10.95 -25.82
CA ASN A 64 20.00 11.84 -26.45
C ASN A 64 20.56 11.33 -27.78
N GLN A 65 20.08 10.17 -28.27
CA GLN A 65 20.58 9.53 -29.49
C GLN A 65 19.61 9.74 -30.66
N GLN A 66 20.01 10.48 -31.69
CA GLN A 66 19.11 10.81 -32.81
C GLN A 66 18.71 9.58 -33.67
N ARG A 67 19.47 8.49 -33.61
CA ARG A 67 19.31 7.31 -34.51
C ARG A 67 18.66 6.08 -33.85
N LEU A 68 18.26 6.18 -32.58
CA LEU A 68 17.81 5.02 -31.81
C LEU A 68 16.39 5.24 -31.30
N PHE A 69 15.44 4.42 -31.71
CA PHE A 69 14.03 4.55 -31.28
C PHE A 69 13.62 3.34 -30.43
N PRO A 70 13.03 3.54 -29.24
CA PRO A 70 12.70 2.43 -28.36
C PRO A 70 11.44 1.69 -28.80
N VAL A 71 11.54 0.36 -28.79
CA VAL A 71 10.42 -0.57 -28.95
C VAL A 71 10.36 -1.43 -27.70
N LEU A 72 9.34 -1.21 -26.86
CA LEU A 72 9.08 -1.97 -25.64
C LEU A 72 8.09 -3.10 -25.93
N LEU A 73 8.46 -4.35 -25.62
CA LEU A 73 7.60 -5.52 -25.80
C LEU A 73 7.10 -6.05 -24.46
N THR A 74 5.94 -5.59 -23.99
CA THR A 74 5.37 -5.95 -22.68
C THR A 74 4.32 -7.04 -22.75
N ASN A 75 4.01 -7.62 -21.58
CA ASN A 75 2.96 -8.62 -21.44
C ASN A 75 1.75 -8.01 -20.76
N PHE A 76 0.55 -8.45 -21.14
CA PHE A 76 -0.66 -8.06 -20.45
C PHE A 76 -0.56 -8.39 -18.95
N GLY A 77 -0.91 -7.41 -18.11
CA GLY A 77 -0.83 -7.56 -16.64
C GLY A 77 0.59 -7.53 -16.06
N CYS A 78 1.62 -7.14 -16.83
CA CYS A 78 2.97 -7.02 -16.28
C CYS A 78 3.05 -6.00 -15.14
N GLY A 79 3.45 -6.49 -13.97
CA GLY A 79 3.51 -5.74 -12.71
C GLY A 79 4.37 -4.47 -12.80
N PRO A 80 5.69 -4.61 -12.96
CA PRO A 80 6.64 -3.49 -13.00
C PRO A 80 6.39 -2.47 -14.11
N ASP A 81 5.97 -2.95 -15.27
CA ASP A 81 5.81 -2.16 -16.49
C ASP A 81 4.70 -1.13 -16.43
N SER A 82 3.69 -1.37 -15.60
CA SER A 82 2.58 -0.44 -15.38
C SER A 82 3.04 0.99 -15.07
N PHE A 83 4.20 1.15 -14.41
CA PHE A 83 4.80 2.46 -14.14
C PHE A 83 5.84 2.86 -15.19
N LEU A 84 6.64 1.90 -15.68
CA LEU A 84 7.70 2.16 -16.66
C LEU A 84 7.16 2.81 -17.93
N MET A 85 6.02 2.37 -18.43
CA MET A 85 5.41 2.92 -19.64
C MET A 85 5.12 4.42 -19.49
N LYS A 86 4.58 4.85 -18.34
CA LYS A 86 4.36 6.27 -18.07
C LYS A 86 5.66 7.05 -17.92
N TYR A 87 6.67 6.48 -17.27
CA TYR A 87 7.99 7.12 -17.20
C TYR A 87 8.61 7.26 -18.59
N MET A 88 8.44 6.26 -19.47
CA MET A 88 8.89 6.31 -20.84
C MET A 88 8.16 7.42 -21.62
N GLU A 89 6.83 7.50 -21.54
CA GLU A 89 6.04 8.56 -22.17
C GLU A 89 6.51 9.96 -21.72
N THR A 90 6.78 10.16 -20.43
CA THR A 90 7.22 11.47 -19.93
C THR A 90 8.67 11.78 -20.30
N GLU A 91 9.59 10.83 -20.13
CA GLU A 91 11.02 11.04 -20.37
C GLU A 91 11.36 11.10 -21.87
N LEU A 92 10.53 10.52 -22.73
CA LEU A 92 10.68 10.49 -24.19
C LEU A 92 9.53 11.21 -24.92
N SER A 93 8.94 12.25 -24.32
CA SER A 93 7.76 12.96 -24.85
C SER A 93 7.91 13.46 -26.29
N GLU A 94 9.11 13.88 -26.69
CA GLU A 94 9.41 14.36 -28.06
C GLU A 94 9.95 13.26 -28.99
N LYS A 95 10.14 12.05 -28.47
CA LYS A 95 10.81 10.96 -29.18
C LYS A 95 9.82 9.83 -29.49
N PRO A 96 9.61 9.50 -30.78
CA PRO A 96 8.77 8.38 -31.16
C PRO A 96 9.23 7.08 -30.50
N HIS A 97 8.28 6.34 -29.94
CA HIS A 97 8.50 5.05 -29.31
C HIS A 97 7.30 4.14 -29.55
N LEU A 98 7.54 2.83 -29.53
CA LEU A 98 6.51 1.82 -29.76
C LEU A 98 6.37 0.93 -28.52
N ILE A 99 5.14 0.76 -28.04
CA ILE A 99 4.80 -0.21 -27.00
C ILE A 99 3.97 -1.32 -27.63
N LEU A 100 4.48 -2.55 -27.59
CA LEU A 100 3.81 -3.75 -28.03
C LEU A 100 3.43 -4.57 -26.81
N GLU A 101 2.14 -4.69 -26.52
CA GLU A 101 1.62 -5.56 -25.47
C GLU A 101 1.20 -6.90 -26.10
N VAL A 102 1.70 -8.00 -25.56
CA VAL A 102 1.36 -9.37 -25.99
C VAL A 102 0.60 -10.11 -24.89
N ASP A 103 -0.37 -10.92 -25.31
CA ASP A 103 -1.09 -11.90 -24.50
C ASP A 103 -0.83 -13.29 -25.10
N ASP A 104 -0.93 -14.34 -24.27
CA ASP A 104 -0.12 -15.57 -24.32
C ASP A 104 -0.01 -16.24 -25.71
N HIS A 105 -0.95 -16.11 -26.66
CA HIS A 105 -0.85 -16.82 -27.96
C HIS A 105 -1.39 -16.17 -29.26
N THR A 106 -1.80 -14.90 -29.34
CA THR A 106 -2.41 -14.40 -30.61
C THR A 106 -2.08 -12.94 -30.92
N GLY A 107 -1.46 -12.68 -32.07
CA GLY A 107 -1.31 -11.30 -32.56
C GLY A 107 -0.27 -11.05 -33.65
N ASP A 108 0.22 -12.07 -34.39
CA ASP A 108 1.36 -11.89 -35.30
C ASP A 108 1.11 -10.81 -36.37
N ALA A 109 -0.07 -10.83 -36.99
CA ALA A 109 -0.50 -9.84 -37.98
C ALA A 109 -0.69 -8.44 -37.36
N GLY A 110 -1.35 -8.33 -36.21
CA GLY A 110 -1.57 -7.05 -35.52
C GLY A 110 -0.26 -6.42 -35.01
N MET A 111 0.76 -7.24 -34.74
CA MET A 111 2.10 -6.76 -34.40
C MET A 111 2.81 -6.15 -35.61
N VAL A 112 2.74 -6.80 -36.77
CA VAL A 112 3.36 -6.30 -38.01
C VAL A 112 2.77 -4.94 -38.38
N THR A 113 1.43 -4.80 -38.38
CA THR A 113 0.79 -3.52 -38.71
C THR A 113 1.17 -2.38 -37.75
N ARG A 114 1.40 -2.68 -36.46
CA ARG A 114 1.86 -1.68 -35.48
C ARG A 114 3.32 -1.29 -35.70
N ILE A 115 4.15 -2.24 -36.14
CA ILE A 115 5.55 -1.98 -36.52
C ILE A 115 5.58 -1.10 -37.77
N GLU A 116 4.86 -1.46 -38.83
CA GLU A 116 4.78 -0.69 -40.07
C GLU A 116 4.33 0.76 -39.79
N ALA A 117 3.23 0.94 -39.06
CA ALA A 117 2.74 2.26 -38.68
C ALA A 117 3.74 3.07 -37.82
N PHE A 118 4.50 2.39 -36.97
CA PHE A 118 5.56 3.03 -36.19
C PHE A 118 6.71 3.50 -37.09
N LEU A 119 7.17 2.66 -38.02
CA LEU A 119 8.23 3.02 -38.97
C LEU A 119 7.83 4.19 -39.86
N ASP A 120 6.57 4.22 -40.32
CA ASP A 120 6.02 5.37 -41.07
C ASP A 120 6.14 6.66 -40.25
N THR A 121 5.84 6.60 -38.95
CA THR A 121 5.95 7.76 -38.04
C THR A 121 7.40 8.27 -37.95
N LEU A 122 8.39 7.37 -38.00
CA LEU A 122 9.82 7.74 -37.94
C LEU A 122 10.26 8.55 -39.16
N THR A 123 9.67 8.31 -40.34
CA THR A 123 10.01 9.06 -41.57
C THR A 123 9.66 10.54 -41.48
N THR A 124 8.66 10.87 -40.67
CA THR A 124 8.16 12.24 -40.46
C THR A 124 8.56 12.84 -39.10
N ALA A 125 9.37 12.12 -38.32
CA ALA A 125 9.70 12.52 -36.96
C ALA A 125 10.50 13.84 -36.94
N PRO A 126 10.08 14.85 -36.17
CA PRO A 126 10.83 16.10 -36.06
C PRO A 126 12.18 15.85 -35.37
N ALA A 127 13.11 16.79 -35.56
CA ALA A 127 14.37 16.78 -34.84
C ALA A 127 14.09 16.85 -33.33
N ILE A 128 14.59 15.86 -32.58
CA ILE A 128 14.38 15.74 -31.14
C ILE A 128 15.10 16.91 -30.45
N SER A 129 14.37 17.71 -29.67
CA SER A 129 15.00 18.80 -28.91
C SER A 129 15.89 18.22 -27.81
N LYS A 130 16.86 19.01 -27.35
CA LYS A 130 17.69 18.63 -26.20
C LYS A 130 17.07 19.07 -24.87
N ASP A 131 15.88 19.67 -24.89
CA ASP A 131 15.23 20.10 -23.66
C ASP A 131 14.81 18.87 -22.86
N HIS A 132 15.10 18.92 -21.57
CA HIS A 132 14.83 17.82 -20.67
C HIS A 132 13.60 18.14 -19.83
N PRO A 133 12.74 17.14 -19.56
CA PRO A 133 11.68 17.31 -18.58
C PRO A 133 12.26 17.83 -17.27
N SER A 134 11.50 18.69 -16.58
CA SER A 134 11.90 19.16 -15.26
C SER A 134 12.16 17.97 -14.32
N PRO A 135 13.13 18.10 -13.39
CA PRO A 135 13.36 17.06 -12.40
C PRO A 135 12.11 16.86 -11.53
N LEU A 136 11.97 15.66 -10.98
CA LEU A 136 10.87 15.36 -10.05
C LEU A 136 11.11 16.08 -8.71
N ASN A 137 10.13 16.82 -8.23
CA ASN A 137 10.17 17.39 -6.88
C ASN A 137 9.75 16.33 -5.84
N LEU A 138 10.66 15.39 -5.59
CA LEU A 138 10.40 14.18 -4.82
C LEU A 138 11.44 14.01 -3.70
N VAL A 139 10.97 13.76 -2.48
CA VAL A 139 11.82 13.49 -1.32
C VAL A 139 11.49 12.13 -0.75
N ILE A 140 12.42 11.18 -0.86
CA ILE A 140 12.22 9.78 -0.47
C ILE A 140 13.00 9.41 0.80
N LYS A 141 14.18 10.01 1.00
CA LYS A 141 15.10 9.72 2.11
C LYS A 141 15.50 11.01 2.81
N ALA A 142 15.73 10.92 4.11
CA ALA A 142 16.34 11.97 4.90
C ALA A 142 17.82 12.12 4.57
N ARG A 143 18.37 13.32 4.75
CA ARG A 143 19.82 13.50 4.71
C ARG A 143 20.46 12.92 5.98
N PRO A 144 21.72 12.41 5.91
CA PRO A 144 22.44 11.95 7.09
C PRO A 144 22.45 13.02 8.20
N ARG A 145 21.91 12.70 9.38
CA ARG A 145 21.68 13.68 10.45
C ARG A 145 22.95 14.00 11.25
N THR A 146 23.14 15.28 11.54
CA THR A 146 24.04 15.79 12.60
C THR A 146 23.28 16.30 13.83
N MET A 147 21.93 16.39 13.79
CA MET A 147 21.05 17.04 14.78
C MET A 147 20.02 16.09 15.45
N ASP A 148 19.32 16.60 16.48
CA ASP A 148 18.35 15.92 17.37
C ASP A 148 17.42 14.91 16.66
N PRO A 149 17.41 13.61 17.04
CA PRO A 149 16.55 12.59 16.43
C PRO A 149 15.05 12.75 16.77
N TRP A 150 14.68 13.61 17.71
CA TRP A 150 13.28 13.77 18.14
C TRP A 150 12.46 14.68 17.24
N GLU A 151 13.09 15.66 16.60
CA GLU A 151 12.43 16.66 15.76
C GLU A 151 12.45 16.26 14.26
N PRO A 152 11.61 16.88 13.43
CA PRO A 152 11.69 16.72 11.97
C PRO A 152 13.03 17.20 11.38
N GLU A 153 13.38 16.71 10.20
CA GLU A 153 14.54 17.20 9.46
C GLU A 153 14.37 18.68 9.08
N PRO A 154 15.37 19.56 9.34
CA PRO A 154 15.24 20.99 9.08
C PRO A 154 14.89 21.35 7.62
N GLU A 155 15.46 20.61 6.65
CA GLU A 155 15.19 20.82 5.23
C GLU A 155 13.74 20.47 4.87
N ILE A 156 13.14 19.48 5.55
CA ILE A 156 11.73 19.14 5.37
C ILE A 156 10.84 20.25 5.91
N LEU A 157 11.14 20.77 7.10
CA LEU A 157 10.39 21.91 7.65
C LEU A 157 10.45 23.12 6.74
N LYS A 158 11.62 23.43 6.17
CA LYS A 158 11.78 24.50 5.19
C LYS A 158 10.96 24.26 3.92
N ARG A 159 10.93 23.03 3.41
CA ARG A 159 10.12 22.66 2.23
C ARG A 159 8.62 22.74 2.48
N LEU A 160 8.19 22.53 3.72
CA LEU A 160 6.80 22.60 4.16
C LEU A 160 6.41 23.98 4.69
N GLU A 161 7.34 24.93 4.73
CA GLU A 161 7.08 26.29 5.18
C GLU A 161 5.99 26.94 4.32
N ASN A 162 4.95 27.49 4.95
CA ASN A 162 3.77 28.05 4.31
C ASN A 162 2.96 27.09 3.42
N ARG A 163 3.21 25.77 3.50
CA ARG A 163 2.47 24.75 2.75
C ARG A 163 1.57 23.92 3.68
N THR A 164 0.41 23.54 3.16
CA THR A 164 -0.43 22.50 3.75
C THR A 164 -0.03 21.15 3.17
N LEU A 165 0.25 20.18 4.04
CA LEU A 165 0.61 18.82 3.67
C LEU A 165 -0.65 17.96 3.45
N TYR A 166 -0.98 17.69 2.19
CA TYR A 166 -2.11 16.86 1.78
C TYR A 166 -1.72 15.41 1.58
N PHE A 167 -2.63 14.49 1.89
CA PHE A 167 -2.41 13.06 1.67
C PHE A 167 -3.73 12.31 1.44
N PRO A 168 -3.69 11.17 0.74
CA PRO A 168 -4.90 10.47 0.35
C PRO A 168 -5.65 9.88 1.54
N TYR A 169 -6.96 9.73 1.38
CA TYR A 169 -7.80 9.07 2.36
C TYR A 169 -7.63 7.54 2.29
N VAL A 170 -7.42 6.91 3.45
CA VAL A 170 -7.37 5.44 3.58
C VAL A 170 -8.57 4.95 4.38
N SER A 171 -8.72 5.45 5.60
CA SER A 171 -9.90 5.24 6.44
C SER A 171 -9.97 6.33 7.51
N THR A 172 -11.14 6.53 8.10
CA THR A 172 -11.33 7.56 9.14
C THR A 172 -10.37 7.36 10.31
N ALA A 173 -10.20 6.11 10.79
CA ALA A 173 -9.26 5.78 11.85
C ALA A 173 -7.79 6.06 11.47
N PHE A 174 -7.39 5.63 10.26
CA PHE A 174 -6.00 5.74 9.82
C PHE A 174 -5.62 7.20 9.55
N SER A 175 -6.44 7.90 8.77
CA SER A 175 -6.13 9.22 8.25
C SER A 175 -6.25 10.33 9.29
N LEU A 176 -7.25 10.29 10.18
CA LEU A 176 -7.37 11.30 11.25
C LEU A 176 -6.18 11.26 12.21
N VAL A 177 -5.66 10.05 12.50
CA VAL A 177 -4.49 9.89 13.35
C VAL A 177 -3.21 10.42 12.68
N ILE A 178 -3.02 10.19 11.38
CA ILE A 178 -1.89 10.79 10.63
C ILE A 178 -1.97 12.31 10.67
N GLN A 179 -3.13 12.87 10.34
CA GLN A 179 -3.35 14.31 10.36
C GLN A 179 -3.03 14.91 11.74
N ALA A 180 -3.53 14.27 12.79
CA ALA A 180 -3.26 14.67 14.16
C ALA A 180 -1.77 14.55 14.52
N ALA A 181 -1.08 13.51 14.08
CA ALA A 181 0.34 13.31 14.37
C ALA A 181 1.22 14.41 13.74
N PHE A 182 0.91 14.83 12.50
CA PHE A 182 1.59 15.95 11.84
C PHE A 182 1.31 17.27 12.56
N ARG A 183 0.05 17.56 12.89
CA ARG A 183 -0.30 18.76 13.66
C ARG A 183 0.38 18.80 15.02
N GLY A 184 0.52 17.64 15.67
CA GLY A 184 1.23 17.54 16.94
C GLY A 184 2.69 17.98 16.86
N ILE A 185 3.36 17.81 15.71
CA ILE A 185 4.74 18.29 15.48
C ILE A 185 4.80 19.66 14.80
N GLY A 186 3.68 20.38 14.72
CA GLY A 186 3.62 21.73 14.15
C GLY A 186 3.58 21.78 12.61
N VAL A 187 3.36 20.65 11.94
CA VAL A 187 3.18 20.60 10.48
C VAL A 187 1.68 20.71 10.18
N GLU A 188 1.28 21.71 9.40
CA GLU A 188 -0.11 21.80 8.94
C GLU A 188 -0.37 20.70 7.91
N ALA A 189 -1.34 19.84 8.21
CA ALA A 189 -1.66 18.69 7.39
C ALA A 189 -3.17 18.49 7.30
N GLN A 190 -3.61 18.01 6.15
CA GLN A 190 -5.02 17.77 5.84
C GLN A 190 -5.16 16.48 5.03
N VAL A 191 -5.96 15.54 5.53
CA VAL A 191 -6.38 14.40 4.69
C VAL A 191 -7.34 14.89 3.62
N LEU A 192 -7.22 14.33 2.41
CA LEU A 192 -8.21 14.51 1.35
C LEU A 192 -9.57 13.88 1.75
N PRO A 193 -10.68 14.32 1.13
CA PRO A 193 -11.99 13.71 1.34
C PRO A 193 -12.01 12.22 1.00
N GLU A 194 -12.99 11.49 1.53
CA GLU A 194 -13.23 10.09 1.14
C GLU A 194 -13.40 10.03 -0.40
N PRO A 195 -12.74 9.09 -1.09
CA PRO A 195 -12.83 8.99 -2.54
C PRO A 195 -14.24 8.63 -3.00
N ASP A 196 -14.61 9.13 -4.17
CA ASP A 196 -15.91 8.95 -4.80
C ASP A 196 -15.77 8.60 -6.30
N ASP A 197 -16.91 8.51 -6.99
CA ASP A 197 -16.96 8.22 -8.43
C ASP A 197 -16.17 9.26 -9.25
N GLU A 198 -16.09 10.51 -8.79
CA GLU A 198 -15.28 11.55 -9.44
C GLU A 198 -13.79 11.29 -9.26
N SER A 199 -13.32 10.97 -8.05
CA SER A 199 -11.93 10.56 -7.82
C SER A 199 -11.54 9.39 -8.72
N GLU A 200 -12.40 8.36 -8.82
CA GLU A 200 -12.18 7.22 -9.72
C GLU A 200 -12.06 7.64 -11.19
N TYR A 201 -13.00 8.47 -11.67
CA TYR A 201 -13.04 8.96 -13.04
C TYR A 201 -11.78 9.76 -13.39
N LEU A 202 -11.40 10.72 -12.54
CA LEU A 202 -10.21 11.56 -12.74
C LEU A 202 -8.92 10.73 -12.71
N GLY A 203 -8.83 9.77 -11.80
CA GLY A 203 -7.68 8.88 -11.69
C GLY A 203 -7.46 8.07 -12.98
N ARG A 204 -8.53 7.56 -13.58
CA ARG A 204 -8.46 6.80 -14.84
C ARG A 204 -8.05 7.65 -16.04
N GLN A 205 -8.30 8.96 -16.02
CA GLN A 205 -7.87 9.86 -17.09
C GLN A 205 -6.35 10.09 -17.11
N VAL A 206 -5.68 9.97 -15.97
CA VAL A 206 -4.24 10.31 -15.84
C VAL A 206 -3.33 9.10 -15.67
N THR A 207 -3.92 7.90 -15.50
CA THR A 207 -3.23 6.61 -15.37
C THR A 207 -3.43 5.73 -16.61
N SER A 208 -2.74 4.59 -16.69
CA SER A 208 -2.87 3.67 -17.83
C SER A 208 -3.92 2.57 -17.61
N GLY A 209 -4.50 2.48 -16.40
CA GLY A 209 -5.41 1.40 -15.98
C GLY A 209 -4.69 0.07 -15.69
N ARG A 210 -3.36 0.02 -15.87
CA ARG A 210 -2.54 -1.16 -15.59
C ARG A 210 -1.98 -1.15 -14.19
N GLU A 211 -1.91 0.02 -13.56
CA GLU A 211 -1.52 0.21 -12.17
C GLU A 211 -2.54 -0.46 -11.23
N CYS A 212 -2.19 -0.64 -9.96
CA CYS A 212 -3.16 -1.16 -9.00
C CYS A 212 -4.22 -0.09 -8.68
N HIS A 213 -5.46 -0.52 -8.45
CA HIS A 213 -6.60 0.38 -8.20
C HIS A 213 -6.35 1.50 -7.16
N PRO A 214 -5.65 1.27 -6.02
CA PRO A 214 -5.35 2.35 -5.08
C PRO A 214 -4.49 3.47 -5.68
N PHE A 215 -3.63 3.17 -6.65
CA PHE A 215 -2.86 4.20 -7.35
C PHE A 215 -3.78 5.10 -8.19
N ILE A 216 -4.73 4.48 -8.88
CA ILE A 216 -5.73 5.18 -9.69
C ILE A 216 -6.55 6.12 -8.81
N VAL A 217 -7.09 5.60 -7.70
CA VAL A 217 -7.90 6.40 -6.75
C VAL A 217 -7.10 7.58 -6.19
N THR A 218 -5.88 7.32 -5.68
CA THR A 218 -5.05 8.38 -5.08
C THR A 218 -4.58 9.42 -6.10
N CYS A 219 -4.28 9.04 -7.34
CA CYS A 219 -4.05 10.00 -8.42
C CYS A 219 -5.29 10.86 -8.68
N GLY A 220 -6.48 10.25 -8.66
CA GLY A 220 -7.75 10.95 -8.80
C GLY A 220 -8.02 11.96 -7.69
N GLU A 221 -7.79 11.59 -6.44
CA GLU A 221 -7.88 12.49 -5.28
C GLU A 221 -6.95 13.69 -5.44
N PHE A 222 -5.71 13.49 -5.91
CA PHE A 222 -4.78 14.59 -6.18
C PHE A 222 -5.20 15.46 -7.37
N VAL A 223 -5.70 14.89 -8.46
CA VAL A 223 -6.25 15.67 -9.58
C VAL A 223 -7.45 16.49 -9.10
N LYS A 224 -8.32 15.92 -8.27
CA LYS A 224 -9.46 16.63 -7.68
C LYS A 224 -9.01 17.81 -6.81
N LEU A 225 -7.97 17.64 -5.99
CA LEU A 225 -7.35 18.72 -5.22
C LEU A 225 -6.91 19.88 -6.12
N THR A 226 -6.28 19.61 -7.27
CA THR A 226 -5.83 20.66 -8.20
C THR A 226 -6.97 21.47 -8.84
N ARG A 227 -8.22 21.00 -8.72
CA ARG A 227 -9.41 21.66 -9.28
C ARG A 227 -10.21 22.41 -8.23
N GLU A 228 -9.77 22.43 -6.98
CA GLU A 228 -10.46 23.16 -5.92
C GLU A 228 -10.40 24.69 -6.16
N PRO A 229 -11.46 25.45 -5.87
CA PRO A 229 -11.50 26.89 -6.15
C PRO A 229 -10.41 27.73 -5.47
N LYS A 230 -9.82 27.24 -4.37
CA LYS A 230 -8.76 27.91 -3.60
C LYS A 230 -7.40 27.23 -3.77
N PHE A 231 -7.24 26.40 -4.80
CA PHE A 231 -6.00 25.69 -5.05
C PHE A 231 -4.90 26.67 -5.46
N ASP A 232 -3.81 26.66 -4.70
CA ASP A 232 -2.56 27.35 -5.04
C ASP A 232 -1.41 26.32 -4.93
N PRO A 233 -0.74 25.99 -6.05
CA PRO A 233 0.34 25.01 -6.04
C PRO A 233 1.56 25.42 -5.20
N GLU A 234 1.71 26.71 -4.87
CA GLU A 234 2.78 27.18 -3.97
C GLU A 234 2.47 26.93 -2.49
N LEU A 235 1.21 26.73 -2.14
CA LEU A 235 0.75 26.47 -0.77
C LEU A 235 0.49 24.97 -0.51
N VAL A 236 0.77 24.11 -1.48
CA VAL A 236 0.46 22.67 -1.43
C VAL A 236 1.74 21.85 -1.38
N ALA A 237 1.76 20.87 -0.48
CA ALA A 237 2.73 19.78 -0.47
C ALA A 237 1.98 18.45 -0.35
N ILE A 238 2.53 17.38 -0.92
CA ILE A 238 1.92 16.05 -0.85
C ILE A 238 2.73 15.14 0.04
N TRP A 239 2.07 14.41 0.92
CA TRP A 239 2.66 13.30 1.65
C TRP A 239 2.13 11.97 1.12
N MET A 240 3.04 11.04 0.84
CA MET A 240 2.68 9.70 0.42
C MET A 240 3.57 8.65 1.07
N ALA A 241 3.00 7.72 1.83
CA ALA A 241 3.79 6.58 2.30
C ALA A 241 4.41 5.83 1.10
N ASN A 242 5.66 5.40 1.25
CA ASN A 242 6.41 4.73 0.20
C ASN A 242 7.04 3.43 0.74
N TYR A 243 7.38 2.51 -0.16
CA TYR A 243 7.90 1.18 0.18
C TYR A 243 9.10 0.82 -0.71
N ASP A 244 9.93 -0.13 -0.28
CA ASP A 244 11.11 -0.58 -1.06
C ASP A 244 11.14 -2.09 -1.36
N GLY A 245 10.05 -2.81 -1.07
CA GLY A 245 9.87 -4.21 -1.48
C GLY A 245 9.24 -4.35 -2.88
N ALA A 246 8.90 -5.58 -3.26
CA ALA A 246 8.53 -5.92 -4.64
C ALA A 246 7.15 -5.40 -5.09
N CYS A 247 6.36 -4.85 -4.16
CA CYS A 247 5.05 -4.28 -4.43
C CYS A 247 5.13 -3.00 -5.29
N ARG A 248 4.09 -2.77 -6.11
CA ARG A 248 3.90 -1.53 -6.89
C ARG A 248 3.80 -0.27 -6.02
N PHE A 249 3.47 -0.40 -4.74
CA PHE A 249 3.46 0.70 -3.78
C PHE A 249 4.82 1.41 -3.69
N SER A 250 5.92 0.73 -4.02
CA SER A 250 7.26 1.34 -4.13
C SER A 250 7.39 2.43 -5.19
N GLN A 251 6.46 2.48 -6.16
CA GLN A 251 6.49 3.44 -7.25
C GLN A 251 5.55 4.62 -7.05
N TYR A 252 4.75 4.63 -5.98
CA TYR A 252 3.70 5.64 -5.80
C TYR A 252 4.29 7.05 -5.68
N GLY A 253 5.35 7.23 -4.86
CA GLY A 253 6.02 8.53 -4.72
C GLY A 253 6.57 9.08 -6.05
N ILE A 254 7.20 8.21 -6.86
CA ILE A 254 7.74 8.60 -8.18
C ILE A 254 6.57 8.90 -9.14
N GLY A 255 5.56 8.03 -9.18
CA GLY A 255 4.39 8.19 -10.04
C GLY A 255 3.57 9.44 -9.74
N HIS A 256 3.41 9.81 -8.46
CA HIS A 256 2.73 11.04 -8.07
C HIS A 256 3.54 12.29 -8.40
N ALA A 257 4.87 12.27 -8.19
CA ALA A 257 5.72 13.39 -8.62
C ALA A 257 5.69 13.57 -10.16
N ASP A 258 5.72 12.46 -10.89
CA ASP A 258 5.57 12.47 -12.36
C ASP A 258 4.19 12.95 -12.80
N LEU A 259 3.12 12.60 -12.07
CA LEU A 259 1.77 13.14 -12.31
C LEU A 259 1.75 14.67 -12.21
N PHE A 260 2.24 15.26 -11.11
CA PHE A 260 2.24 16.73 -10.98
C PHE A 260 3.09 17.41 -12.05
N ARG A 261 4.22 16.82 -12.42
CA ARG A 261 5.03 17.28 -13.56
C ARG A 261 4.21 17.28 -14.86
N ARG A 262 3.52 16.19 -15.17
CA ARG A 262 2.65 16.07 -16.37
C ARG A 262 1.46 17.03 -16.36
N LEU A 263 0.96 17.40 -15.17
CA LEU A 263 -0.09 18.41 -15.00
C LEU A 263 0.42 19.85 -15.11
N GLY A 264 1.73 20.06 -15.34
CA GLY A 264 2.33 21.40 -15.36
C GLY A 264 2.51 22.03 -13.99
N LEU A 265 2.55 21.21 -12.92
CA LEU A 265 2.68 21.62 -11.52
C LEU A 265 3.97 21.08 -10.85
N PRO A 266 5.16 21.19 -11.48
CA PRO A 266 6.40 20.61 -10.94
C PRO A 266 6.88 21.24 -9.61
N GLN A 267 6.34 22.40 -9.22
CA GLN A 267 6.65 23.07 -7.96
C GLN A 267 6.11 22.32 -6.74
N ILE A 268 5.09 21.46 -6.88
CA ILE A 268 4.48 20.75 -5.76
C ILE A 268 5.43 19.65 -5.27
N PRO A 269 5.93 19.72 -4.02
CA PRO A 269 6.80 18.68 -3.49
C PRO A 269 5.99 17.45 -3.08
N VAL A 270 6.46 16.28 -3.48
CA VAL A 270 5.98 14.98 -2.99
C VAL A 270 6.98 14.43 -1.96
N ILE A 271 6.55 14.40 -0.69
CA ILE A 271 7.30 13.88 0.44
C ILE A 271 6.89 12.42 0.66
N ALA A 272 7.76 11.50 0.26
CA ALA A 272 7.46 10.07 0.16
C ALA A 272 8.40 9.19 0.99
N PRO A 273 8.33 9.25 2.34
CA PRO A 273 9.24 8.52 3.23
C PRO A 273 9.23 7.02 2.96
N LEU A 274 10.41 6.41 2.81
CA LEU A 274 10.53 4.97 2.66
C LEU A 274 10.22 4.23 3.95
N THR A 275 9.21 3.39 3.86
CA THR A 275 9.02 2.25 4.74
C THR A 275 9.88 1.12 4.19
N SER A 276 10.98 0.80 4.87
CA SER A 276 11.99 -0.13 4.36
C SER A 276 12.35 -1.18 5.40
N THR A 277 12.84 -2.34 4.95
CA THR A 277 13.51 -3.30 5.85
C THR A 277 14.92 -2.82 6.24
N ARG A 278 15.49 -1.86 5.52
CA ARG A 278 16.90 -1.45 5.64
C ARG A 278 17.08 -0.27 6.59
N PHE A 279 16.15 0.67 6.56
CA PHE A 279 16.23 1.93 7.29
C PHE A 279 14.82 2.46 7.59
N ASP A 280 14.73 3.35 8.59
CA ASP A 280 13.50 3.99 9.01
C ASP A 280 13.49 5.48 8.61
N GLU A 281 13.06 5.77 7.38
CA GLU A 281 12.94 7.16 6.89
C GLU A 281 11.73 7.88 7.48
N PHE A 282 10.77 7.14 8.03
CA PHE A 282 9.60 7.72 8.66
C PHE A 282 9.99 8.52 9.90
N SER A 283 10.78 7.91 10.78
CA SER A 283 11.42 8.61 11.91
C SER A 283 12.56 9.52 11.43
N GLY A 284 13.24 9.18 10.33
CA GLY A 284 14.31 9.97 9.75
C GLY A 284 13.88 11.38 9.36
N LEU A 285 12.77 11.49 8.63
CA LEU A 285 12.24 12.75 8.08
C LEU A 285 11.43 13.56 9.09
N PHE A 286 10.61 12.91 9.93
CA PHE A 286 9.65 13.60 10.81
C PHE A 286 9.97 13.49 12.31
N GLY A 287 11.02 12.76 12.68
CA GLY A 287 11.50 12.65 14.06
C GLY A 287 10.71 11.69 14.94
N LEU A 288 11.30 11.33 16.08
CA LEU A 288 10.69 10.36 17.00
C LEU A 288 9.43 10.87 17.71
N ARG A 289 9.23 12.18 17.83
CA ARG A 289 7.98 12.72 18.38
C ARG A 289 6.79 12.38 17.51
N PHE A 290 6.95 12.50 16.19
CA PHE A 290 5.95 12.10 15.22
C PHE A 290 5.69 10.60 15.26
N THR A 291 6.75 9.78 15.15
CA THR A 291 6.65 8.31 15.19
C THR A 291 5.96 7.82 16.47
N LYS A 292 6.29 8.43 17.62
CA LYS A 292 5.65 8.12 18.90
C LYS A 292 4.14 8.41 18.86
N ARG A 293 3.75 9.62 18.46
CA ARG A 293 2.35 10.05 18.41
C ARG A 293 1.54 9.19 17.47
N LEU A 294 2.08 8.94 16.28
CA LEU A 294 1.42 8.12 15.28
C LEU A 294 1.21 6.69 15.75
N TRP A 295 2.25 6.05 16.32
CA TRP A 295 2.15 4.69 16.85
C TRP A 295 1.08 4.57 17.92
N GLN A 296 1.07 5.49 18.88
CA GLN A 296 0.09 5.51 19.98
C GLN A 296 -1.34 5.73 19.48
N GLY A 297 -1.51 6.69 18.55
CA GLY A 297 -2.81 6.97 17.94
C GLY A 297 -3.35 5.81 17.12
N TRP A 298 -2.51 5.16 16.30
CA TRP A 298 -2.93 4.03 15.47
C TRP A 298 -3.33 2.83 16.31
N LEU A 299 -2.57 2.51 17.36
CA LEU A 299 -2.93 1.43 18.28
C LEU A 299 -4.25 1.72 19.02
N ALA A 300 -4.48 2.95 19.45
CA ALA A 300 -5.74 3.34 20.09
C ALA A 300 -6.92 3.28 19.11
N ALA A 301 -6.74 3.80 17.89
CA ALA A 301 -7.75 3.74 16.84
C ALA A 301 -8.07 2.29 16.43
N GLU A 302 -7.08 1.40 16.43
CA GLU A 302 -7.28 -0.02 16.14
C GLU A 302 -8.09 -0.73 17.24
N VAL A 303 -7.82 -0.47 18.52
CA VAL A 303 -8.67 -0.99 19.61
C VAL A 303 -10.12 -0.56 19.38
N LEU A 304 -10.33 0.72 19.08
CA LEU A 304 -11.66 1.26 18.86
C LEU A 304 -12.35 0.65 17.63
N GLU A 305 -11.62 0.43 16.53
CA GLU A 305 -12.14 -0.22 15.32
C GLU A 305 -12.57 -1.66 15.59
N ARG A 306 -11.77 -2.42 16.35
CA ARG A 306 -12.10 -3.80 16.71
C ARG A 306 -13.32 -3.87 17.62
N THR A 307 -13.43 -2.97 18.60
CA THR A 307 -14.63 -2.86 19.43
C THR A 307 -15.86 -2.49 18.57
N ARG A 308 -15.71 -1.56 17.62
CA ARG A 308 -16.78 -1.19 16.67
C ARG A 308 -17.29 -2.41 15.89
N LEU A 309 -16.39 -3.21 15.34
CA LEU A 309 -16.73 -4.40 14.55
C LEU A 309 -17.33 -5.54 15.39
N HIS A 310 -17.02 -5.58 16.69
CA HIS A 310 -17.57 -6.58 17.62
C HIS A 310 -18.96 -6.20 18.16
N VAL A 311 -19.24 -4.89 18.30
CA VAL A 311 -20.51 -4.37 18.85
C VAL A 311 -21.54 -4.15 17.73
N ARG A 312 -21.15 -3.46 16.66
CA ARG A 312 -22.06 -2.97 15.60
C ARG A 312 -22.94 -4.06 14.96
N PRO A 313 -22.45 -5.28 14.65
CA PRO A 313 -23.31 -6.29 14.05
C PRO A 313 -24.51 -6.65 14.93
N TYR A 314 -24.41 -6.45 16.24
CA TYR A 314 -25.45 -6.81 17.20
C TYR A 314 -26.21 -5.59 17.72
N GLU A 315 -25.97 -4.38 17.20
CA GLU A 315 -26.59 -3.16 17.74
C GLU A 315 -28.12 -3.18 17.55
N ARG A 316 -28.86 -2.77 18.59
CA ARG A 316 -30.32 -2.66 18.51
C ARG A 316 -30.78 -1.39 17.82
N ASN A 317 -30.05 -0.29 18.03
CA ASN A 317 -30.33 1.00 17.43
C ASN A 317 -29.36 1.24 16.27
N PRO A 318 -29.83 1.16 15.01
CA PRO A 318 -28.94 1.31 13.86
C PRO A 318 -28.17 2.64 13.91
N ARG A 319 -26.87 2.59 13.60
CA ARG A 319 -25.93 3.73 13.51
C ARG A 319 -25.50 4.34 14.85
N GLU A 320 -26.01 3.87 16.00
CA GLU A 320 -25.56 4.35 17.32
C GLU A 320 -24.06 4.07 17.50
N THR A 321 -23.60 2.86 17.15
CA THR A 321 -22.19 2.47 17.22
C THR A 321 -21.29 3.35 16.34
N ASP A 322 -21.76 3.75 15.16
CA ASP A 322 -20.97 4.57 14.22
C ASP A 322 -20.79 6.00 14.71
N GLN A 323 -21.84 6.58 15.30
CA GLN A 323 -21.79 7.92 15.86
C GLN A 323 -20.79 7.98 17.02
N LEU A 324 -20.89 7.02 17.96
CA LEU A 324 -19.99 6.92 19.11
C LEU A 324 -18.55 6.62 18.69
N TYR A 325 -18.37 5.77 17.68
CA TYR A 325 -17.06 5.51 17.10
C TYR A 325 -16.43 6.78 16.49
N ALA A 326 -17.19 7.54 15.69
CA ALA A 326 -16.69 8.77 15.07
C ALA A 326 -16.31 9.83 16.13
N LEU A 327 -17.09 9.95 17.20
CA LEU A 327 -16.78 10.81 18.34
C LEU A 327 -15.49 10.34 19.05
N GLY A 328 -15.39 9.04 19.34
CA GLY A 328 -14.22 8.45 19.99
C GLY A 328 -12.93 8.65 19.19
N LEU A 329 -12.97 8.46 17.87
CA LEU A 329 -11.83 8.74 17.00
C LEU A 329 -11.41 10.21 17.01
N ARG A 330 -12.37 11.15 17.00
CA ARG A 330 -12.07 12.59 17.08
C ARG A 330 -11.39 12.95 18.39
N ASP A 331 -11.82 12.34 19.50
CA ASP A 331 -11.20 12.55 20.80
C ASP A 331 -9.78 11.97 20.87
N ILE A 332 -9.55 10.78 20.31
CA ILE A 332 -8.21 10.20 20.18
C ILE A 332 -7.33 11.11 19.31
N ALA A 333 -7.82 11.55 18.14
CA ALA A 333 -7.09 12.43 17.24
C ALA A 333 -6.76 13.78 17.90
N ARG A 334 -7.68 14.36 18.68
CA ARG A 334 -7.41 15.58 19.46
C ARG A 334 -6.27 15.36 20.46
N ALA A 335 -6.31 14.26 21.22
CA ALA A 335 -5.26 13.91 22.18
C ALA A 335 -3.89 13.64 21.51
N VAL A 336 -3.89 13.14 20.26
CA VAL A 336 -2.67 12.96 19.46
C VAL A 336 -2.11 14.30 18.97
N ALA A 337 -2.98 15.23 18.56
CA ALA A 337 -2.61 16.53 18.01
C ALA A 337 -2.15 17.55 19.07
N GLU A 338 -2.47 17.35 20.34
CA GLU A 338 -2.14 18.31 21.39
C GLU A 338 -0.63 18.58 21.50
N PRO A 339 -0.19 19.85 21.27
CA PRO A 339 1.23 20.22 21.28
C PRO A 339 1.84 20.24 22.69
N ASN A 340 1.00 20.48 23.71
CA ASN A 340 1.40 20.98 25.04
C ASN A 340 1.16 20.01 26.21
N GLY A 341 0.74 18.77 25.95
CA GLY A 341 0.70 17.76 27.01
C GLY A 341 2.11 17.60 27.59
N ARG A 342 2.27 17.66 28.93
CA ARG A 342 3.55 17.38 29.60
C ARG A 342 4.16 16.14 28.93
N PRO A 343 5.44 16.14 28.53
CA PRO A 343 6.05 15.02 27.80
C PRO A 343 6.03 13.76 28.65
N SER A 344 4.90 13.06 28.59
CA SER A 344 4.70 11.80 29.26
C SER A 344 5.03 10.75 28.23
N ILE A 345 6.00 9.90 28.54
CA ILE A 345 6.32 8.68 27.77
C ILE A 345 5.05 7.82 27.58
N TRP A 346 4.06 8.02 28.45
CA TRP A 346 2.87 7.20 28.60
C TRP A 346 1.58 7.83 28.04
N SER A 347 1.64 9.05 27.49
CA SER A 347 0.53 9.75 26.79
C SER A 347 -0.85 9.44 27.40
N ARG A 348 -1.02 9.81 28.68
CA ARG A 348 -2.21 9.47 29.48
C ARG A 348 -3.50 9.95 28.83
N ASP A 349 -3.45 11.04 28.09
CA ASP A 349 -4.62 11.65 27.43
C ASP A 349 -5.16 10.77 26.30
N ILE A 350 -4.28 10.16 25.50
CA ILE A 350 -4.66 9.19 24.45
C ILE A 350 -5.34 7.96 25.10
N LEU A 351 -4.76 7.43 26.18
CA LEU A 351 -5.34 6.29 26.89
C LEU A 351 -6.66 6.63 27.57
N ALA A 352 -6.80 7.85 28.09
CA ALA A 352 -8.05 8.33 28.69
C ALA A 352 -9.15 8.51 27.63
N ALA A 353 -8.81 9.08 26.46
CA ALA A 353 -9.72 9.18 25.32
C ALA A 353 -10.15 7.79 24.83
N LEU A 354 -9.20 6.88 24.66
CA LEU A 354 -9.47 5.49 24.30
C LEU A 354 -10.41 4.81 25.30
N ARG A 355 -10.15 4.95 26.60
CA ARG A 355 -10.99 4.37 27.66
C ARG A 355 -12.44 4.83 27.55
N ARG A 356 -12.66 6.14 27.43
CA ARG A 356 -14.02 6.70 27.31
C ARG A 356 -14.71 6.22 26.05
N ALA A 357 -13.99 6.18 24.94
CA ALA A 357 -14.53 5.73 23.65
C ALA A 357 -14.93 4.25 23.70
N VAL A 358 -14.09 3.37 24.24
CA VAL A 358 -14.42 1.95 24.41
C VAL A 358 -15.62 1.77 25.35
N GLN A 359 -15.62 2.43 26.50
CA GLN A 359 -16.75 2.37 27.45
C GLN A 359 -18.08 2.80 26.82
N SER A 360 -18.03 3.80 25.93
CA SER A 360 -19.22 4.26 25.21
C SER A 360 -19.72 3.20 24.23
N LEU A 361 -18.82 2.52 23.51
CA LEU A 361 -19.18 1.42 22.61
C LEU A 361 -19.70 0.19 23.35
N GLU A 362 -19.09 -0.18 24.47
CA GLU A 362 -19.55 -1.33 25.29
C GLU A 362 -20.92 -1.07 25.95
N ALA A 363 -21.32 0.18 26.10
CA ALA A 363 -22.62 0.56 26.64
C ALA A 363 -23.76 0.51 25.61
N VAL A 364 -23.46 0.32 24.32
CA VAL A 364 -24.49 0.24 23.27
C VAL A 364 -25.39 -0.97 23.51
N PRO A 365 -26.73 -0.82 23.48
CA PRO A 365 -27.64 -1.95 23.59
C PRO A 365 -27.47 -2.93 22.42
N ILE A 366 -27.07 -4.16 22.72
CA ILE A 366 -26.87 -5.23 21.73
C ILE A 366 -27.84 -6.40 21.91
N ASP A 367 -28.11 -7.12 20.83
CA ASP A 367 -28.81 -8.40 20.82
C ASP A 367 -27.89 -9.51 20.29
N ARG A 368 -27.44 -10.39 21.20
CA ARG A 368 -26.63 -11.58 20.90
C ARG A 368 -27.44 -12.89 20.98
N SER A 369 -28.78 -12.82 20.88
CA SER A 369 -29.64 -14.01 20.88
C SER A 369 -29.28 -15.00 19.76
N GLU A 370 -28.92 -14.47 18.58
CA GLU A 370 -28.38 -15.23 17.47
C GLU A 370 -26.86 -15.04 17.37
N ARG A 371 -26.12 -16.14 17.39
CA ARG A 371 -24.66 -16.12 17.17
C ARG A 371 -24.38 -15.96 15.68
N ARG A 372 -23.59 -14.93 15.33
CA ARG A 372 -23.16 -14.70 13.95
C ARG A 372 -21.87 -15.48 13.63
N PRO A 373 -21.68 -15.96 12.38
CA PRO A 373 -20.39 -16.48 11.94
C PRO A 373 -19.33 -15.39 11.96
N LEU A 374 -18.14 -15.72 12.48
CA LEU A 374 -17.01 -14.81 12.54
C LEU A 374 -16.19 -14.93 11.25
N VAL A 375 -16.04 -13.83 10.51
CA VAL A 375 -15.29 -13.78 9.25
C VAL A 375 -14.00 -12.97 9.45
N GLY A 376 -12.85 -13.60 9.17
CA GLY A 376 -11.55 -12.93 9.20
C GLY A 376 -11.24 -12.24 7.88
N ILE A 377 -10.84 -10.96 7.91
CA ILE A 377 -10.40 -10.22 6.72
C ILE A 377 -8.89 -10.04 6.74
N VAL A 378 -8.24 -10.44 5.64
CA VAL A 378 -6.80 -10.26 5.38
C VAL A 378 -6.62 -9.78 3.94
N GLY A 379 -5.58 -9.00 3.65
CA GLY A 379 -5.38 -8.55 2.28
C GLY A 379 -4.54 -7.29 2.13
N GLU A 380 -4.56 -6.75 0.91
CA GLU A 380 -3.94 -5.47 0.56
C GLU A 380 -4.53 -4.35 1.45
N PHE A 381 -3.65 -3.61 2.12
CA PHE A 381 -4.03 -2.77 3.26
C PHE A 381 -5.00 -1.64 2.88
N TYR A 382 -4.80 -0.99 1.72
CA TYR A 382 -5.65 0.11 1.30
C TYR A 382 -7.06 -0.39 1.07
N THR A 383 -7.21 -1.48 0.32
CA THR A 383 -8.51 -2.08 0.00
C THR A 383 -9.20 -2.68 1.21
N VAL A 384 -8.47 -3.26 2.16
CA VAL A 384 -9.05 -3.75 3.41
C VAL A 384 -9.65 -2.62 4.25
N LEU A 385 -8.99 -1.45 4.29
CA LEU A 385 -9.38 -0.34 5.16
C LEU A 385 -10.31 0.69 4.48
N ASN A 386 -10.20 0.85 3.17
CA ASN A 386 -10.94 1.84 2.41
C ASN A 386 -12.27 1.27 1.93
N ARG A 387 -13.36 1.79 2.51
CA ARG A 387 -14.73 1.33 2.22
C ARG A 387 -15.18 1.60 0.79
N TRP A 388 -14.68 2.65 0.15
CA TRP A 388 -14.97 2.91 -1.26
C TRP A 388 -14.31 1.84 -2.14
N ALA A 389 -13.03 1.56 -1.89
CA ALA A 389 -12.25 0.60 -2.68
C ALA A 389 -12.78 -0.85 -2.59
N ASN A 390 -13.34 -1.24 -1.44
CA ASN A 390 -13.94 -2.56 -1.23
C ASN A 390 -15.47 -2.59 -1.32
N GLN A 391 -16.11 -1.50 -1.77
CA GLN A 391 -17.57 -1.41 -1.94
C GLN A 391 -18.35 -1.74 -0.66
N ASP A 392 -17.85 -1.25 0.48
CA ASP A 392 -18.41 -1.44 1.81
C ASP A 392 -18.59 -2.93 2.19
N LEU A 393 -17.62 -3.78 1.82
CA LEU A 393 -17.68 -5.23 2.05
C LEU A 393 -18.00 -5.59 3.50
N ILE A 394 -17.39 -4.88 4.46
CA ILE A 394 -17.60 -5.14 5.89
C ILE A 394 -19.09 -4.96 6.24
N ARG A 395 -19.74 -3.92 5.72
CA ARG A 395 -21.17 -3.70 5.91
C ARG A 395 -22.00 -4.78 5.27
N THR A 396 -21.67 -5.13 4.03
CA THR A 396 -22.37 -6.19 3.29
C THR A 396 -22.33 -7.52 4.07
N LEU A 397 -21.18 -7.88 4.66
CA LEU A 397 -21.05 -9.07 5.50
C LEU A 397 -21.90 -8.97 6.78
N GLU A 398 -21.90 -7.82 7.44
CA GLU A 398 -22.69 -7.59 8.66
C GLU A 398 -24.21 -7.65 8.40
N GLU A 399 -24.67 -7.07 7.29
CA GLU A 399 -26.07 -7.09 6.85
C GLU A 399 -26.56 -8.51 6.54
N LEU A 400 -25.68 -9.34 5.96
CA LEU A 400 -25.97 -10.76 5.71
C LEU A 400 -25.88 -11.64 6.98
N GLY A 401 -25.54 -11.03 8.13
CA GLY A 401 -25.55 -11.66 9.44
C GLY A 401 -24.20 -12.19 9.90
N ALA A 402 -23.08 -11.67 9.41
CA ALA A 402 -21.74 -12.01 9.91
C ALA A 402 -21.27 -11.05 11.02
N GLU A 403 -20.30 -11.50 11.80
CA GLU A 403 -19.40 -10.65 12.58
C GLU A 403 -18.04 -10.63 11.88
N VAL A 404 -17.39 -9.47 11.78
CA VAL A 404 -16.13 -9.32 11.07
C VAL A 404 -15.00 -9.08 12.04
N THR A 405 -13.86 -9.75 11.84
CA THR A 405 -12.61 -9.44 12.53
C THR A 405 -11.53 -9.04 11.54
N VAL A 406 -10.93 -7.88 11.79
CA VAL A 406 -9.75 -7.38 11.10
C VAL A 406 -8.64 -7.31 12.14
N HIS A 407 -7.42 -7.72 11.77
CA HIS A 407 -6.25 -7.57 12.62
C HIS A 407 -5.35 -6.47 12.10
N GLY A 408 -5.12 -5.44 12.90
CA GLY A 408 -4.33 -4.30 12.47
C GLY A 408 -5.18 -3.24 11.79
N LEU A 409 -4.71 -1.99 11.84
CA LEU A 409 -4.69 -1.14 10.64
C LEU A 409 -3.76 -1.73 9.53
N THR A 410 -3.49 -3.03 9.54
CA THR A 410 -2.51 -3.83 8.77
C THR A 410 -1.04 -3.38 8.93
N VAL A 411 -0.79 -2.08 8.97
CA VAL A 411 0.50 -1.40 8.97
C VAL A 411 1.30 -1.64 10.25
N SER A 412 0.65 -1.77 11.41
CA SER A 412 1.32 -1.97 12.71
C SER A 412 2.22 -3.20 12.73
N ASN A 413 1.79 -4.33 12.15
CA ASN A 413 2.60 -5.57 12.11
C ASN A 413 3.83 -5.49 11.21
N PHE A 414 3.80 -4.66 10.15
CA PHE A 414 4.98 -4.47 9.30
C PHE A 414 6.04 -3.65 10.04
N TYR A 415 5.63 -2.58 10.71
CA TYR A 415 6.53 -1.78 11.54
C TYR A 415 7.15 -2.59 12.68
N THR A 416 6.39 -3.48 13.31
CA THR A 416 6.96 -4.38 14.33
C THR A 416 7.95 -5.36 13.75
N LEU A 417 7.64 -5.99 12.60
CA LEU A 417 8.56 -6.90 11.93
C LEU A 417 9.87 -6.21 11.53
N PHE A 418 9.79 -4.99 10.98
CA PHE A 418 10.97 -4.20 10.61
C PHE A 418 11.80 -3.80 11.83
N SER A 419 11.15 -3.32 12.90
CA SER A 419 11.84 -2.90 14.13
C SER A 419 12.42 -4.05 14.94
N GLU A 420 11.75 -5.21 14.99
CA GLU A 420 12.18 -6.36 15.80
C GLU A 420 13.22 -7.21 15.07
N HIS A 421 13.08 -7.39 13.75
CA HIS A 421 13.96 -8.29 12.98
C HIS A 421 15.00 -7.54 12.15
N TYR A 422 14.56 -6.64 11.27
CA TYR A 422 15.41 -6.17 10.19
C TYR A 422 16.38 -5.07 10.62
N TYR A 423 15.91 -4.02 11.32
CA TYR A 423 16.77 -2.89 11.70
C TYR A 423 17.93 -3.29 12.62
N PRO A 424 17.72 -4.05 13.72
CA PRO A 424 18.83 -4.46 14.58
C PRO A 424 19.84 -5.33 13.84
N LYS A 425 19.35 -6.30 13.05
CA LYS A 425 20.20 -7.22 12.26
C LYS A 425 21.02 -6.46 11.21
N ASN A 426 20.43 -5.50 10.51
CA ASN A 426 21.11 -4.69 9.52
C ASN A 426 22.16 -3.77 10.16
N CYS A 427 21.87 -3.17 11.32
CA CYS A 427 22.86 -2.39 12.06
C CYS A 427 24.05 -3.25 12.51
N LEU A 428 23.80 -4.44 13.06
CA LEU A 428 24.85 -5.36 13.50
C LEU A 428 25.73 -5.84 12.34
N LYS A 429 25.14 -6.16 11.18
CA LYS A 429 25.89 -6.53 9.97
C LYS A 429 26.88 -5.45 9.51
N HIS A 430 26.60 -4.17 9.78
CA HIS A 430 27.46 -3.04 9.42
C HIS A 430 28.29 -2.53 10.62
N GLY A 431 28.42 -3.31 11.71
CA GLY A 431 29.20 -2.93 12.88
C GLY A 431 28.61 -1.80 13.74
N LYS A 432 27.36 -1.37 13.48
CA LYS A 432 26.70 -0.25 14.18
C LYS A 432 25.97 -0.73 15.45
N VAL A 433 26.73 -1.18 16.46
CA VAL A 433 26.18 -1.76 17.70
C VAL A 433 25.28 -0.77 18.45
N GLY A 434 25.69 0.51 18.56
CA GLY A 434 24.88 1.53 19.23
C GLY A 434 23.50 1.73 18.58
N SER A 435 23.44 1.76 17.25
CA SER A 435 22.18 1.84 16.51
C SER A 435 21.33 0.58 16.69
N ALA A 436 21.94 -0.60 16.76
CA ALA A 436 21.23 -1.85 17.05
C ALA A 436 20.59 -1.83 18.45
N CYS A 437 21.32 -1.36 19.46
CA CYS A 437 20.78 -1.16 20.82
C CYS A 437 19.60 -0.17 20.82
N TYR A 438 19.72 0.94 20.09
CA TYR A 438 18.63 1.90 19.94
C TYR A 438 17.36 1.25 19.36
N TYR A 439 17.46 0.50 18.26
CA TYR A 439 16.30 -0.18 17.67
C TYR A 439 15.72 -1.25 18.60
N PHE A 440 16.56 -1.94 19.38
CA PHE A 440 16.10 -2.88 20.40
C PHE A 440 15.25 -2.19 21.48
N PHE A 441 15.74 -1.12 22.10
CA PHE A 441 14.99 -0.38 23.13
C PHE A 441 13.74 0.28 22.57
N ARG A 442 13.82 0.83 21.35
CA ARG A 442 12.65 1.36 20.65
C ARG A 442 11.58 0.29 20.45
N ASN A 443 11.97 -0.92 20.04
CA ASN A 443 11.04 -2.03 19.87
C ASN A 443 10.40 -2.44 21.21
N GLN A 444 11.17 -2.48 22.32
CA GLN A 444 10.59 -2.73 23.65
C GLN A 444 9.54 -1.69 24.03
N TRP A 445 9.80 -0.42 23.71
CA TRP A 445 8.84 0.66 23.94
C TRP A 445 7.57 0.50 23.06
N LEU A 446 7.71 0.23 21.76
CA LEU A 446 6.59 -0.01 20.84
C LEU A 446 5.70 -1.16 21.35
N MET A 447 6.31 -2.27 21.77
CA MET A 447 5.61 -3.45 22.31
C MET A 447 4.98 -3.21 23.68
N SER A 448 5.58 -2.35 24.51
CA SER A 448 4.98 -1.95 25.79
C SER A 448 3.64 -1.23 25.57
N TRP A 449 3.52 -0.49 24.47
CA TRP A 449 2.29 0.20 24.09
C TRP A 449 1.22 -0.75 23.60
N VAL A 450 1.58 -1.78 22.82
CA VAL A 450 0.65 -2.86 22.44
C VAL A 450 0.01 -3.48 23.67
N LYS A 451 0.81 -3.85 24.68
CA LYS A 451 0.32 -4.42 25.94
C LYS A 451 -0.61 -3.47 26.71
N ARG A 452 -0.37 -2.16 26.61
CA ARG A 452 -1.19 -1.15 27.31
C ARG A 452 -2.54 -0.94 26.67
N VAL A 453 -2.59 -0.84 25.34
CA VAL A 453 -3.86 -0.68 24.63
C VAL A 453 -4.69 -1.95 24.71
N GLU A 454 -4.05 -3.12 24.76
CA GLU A 454 -4.72 -4.43 24.96
C GLU A 454 -5.56 -4.47 26.24
N ALA A 455 -5.13 -3.78 27.31
CA ALA A 455 -5.87 -3.70 28.56
C ALA A 455 -7.24 -3.00 28.42
N TYR A 456 -7.44 -2.22 27.36
CA TYR A 456 -8.69 -1.55 27.02
C TYR A 456 -9.52 -2.32 25.99
N LEU A 457 -8.99 -3.41 25.43
CA LEU A 457 -9.74 -4.24 24.49
C LEU A 457 -10.75 -5.11 25.27
N PRO A 458 -11.99 -5.30 24.77
CA PRO A 458 -12.94 -6.26 25.31
C PRO A 458 -12.30 -7.64 25.50
N LYS A 459 -12.72 -8.41 26.52
CA LYS A 459 -12.06 -9.66 26.90
C LYS A 459 -12.08 -10.69 25.76
N GLU A 460 -13.18 -10.74 25.03
CA GLU A 460 -13.46 -11.61 23.89
C GLU A 460 -12.54 -11.34 22.71
N LEU A 461 -11.99 -10.14 22.64
CA LEU A 461 -11.11 -9.70 21.56
C LEU A 461 -9.63 -9.81 21.92
N ARG A 462 -9.30 -10.22 23.16
CA ARG A 462 -7.91 -10.42 23.60
C ARG A 462 -7.37 -11.77 23.11
N PRO A 463 -6.06 -11.86 22.82
CA PRO A 463 -5.06 -10.79 22.84
C PRO A 463 -5.21 -9.80 21.67
N PHE A 464 -4.49 -8.67 21.72
CA PHE A 464 -4.46 -7.68 20.64
C PHE A 464 -4.01 -8.29 19.31
N GLY A 465 -3.20 -9.35 19.37
CA GLY A 465 -2.87 -10.17 18.20
C GLY A 465 -1.80 -9.57 17.29
N THR A 466 -0.93 -8.68 17.83
CA THR A 466 0.30 -8.28 17.15
C THR A 466 1.21 -9.49 16.94
N LEU A 467 1.67 -9.70 15.71
CA LEU A 467 2.57 -10.81 15.40
C LEU A 467 4.00 -10.40 15.71
N GLY A 468 4.64 -11.11 16.65
CA GLY A 468 6.08 -10.99 16.88
C GLY A 468 6.87 -11.54 15.71
N ALA A 469 8.06 -10.97 15.44
CA ALA A 469 8.87 -11.36 14.29
C ALA A 469 9.21 -12.85 14.29
N LYS A 470 9.59 -13.42 15.44
CA LYS A 470 9.89 -14.86 15.55
C LYS A 470 8.73 -15.75 15.11
N THR A 471 7.51 -15.35 15.47
CA THR A 471 6.28 -16.06 15.07
C THR A 471 6.09 -16.01 13.56
N ILE A 472 6.25 -14.83 12.95
CA ILE A 472 6.13 -14.64 11.50
C ILE A 472 7.13 -15.52 10.76
N LEU A 473 8.42 -15.45 11.12
CA LEU A 473 9.49 -16.19 10.45
C LEU A 473 9.27 -17.71 10.54
N ARG A 474 8.88 -18.22 11.72
CA ARG A 474 8.64 -19.64 11.95
C ARG A 474 7.43 -20.16 11.19
N GLU A 475 6.33 -19.41 11.20
CA GLU A 475 5.05 -19.88 10.64
C GLU A 475 4.93 -19.67 9.13
N THR A 476 5.68 -18.73 8.57
CA THR A 476 5.72 -18.49 7.13
C THR A 476 6.75 -19.36 6.40
N GLY A 477 7.85 -19.75 7.06
CA GLY A 477 8.99 -20.42 6.44
C GLY A 477 8.66 -21.65 5.57
N PRO A 478 7.71 -22.53 5.95
CA PRO A 478 7.31 -23.68 5.13
C PRO A 478 6.61 -23.32 3.79
N TYR A 479 6.20 -22.06 3.61
CA TYR A 479 5.37 -21.62 2.48
C TYR A 479 6.08 -20.60 1.60
N ILE A 480 6.75 -19.63 2.22
CA ILE A 480 7.48 -18.56 1.53
C ILE A 480 8.64 -18.10 2.40
N HIS A 481 9.81 -17.87 1.78
CA HIS A 481 10.93 -17.26 2.48
C HIS A 481 10.61 -15.80 2.78
N TYR A 482 10.74 -15.39 4.04
CA TYR A 482 10.29 -14.07 4.50
C TYR A 482 11.06 -12.88 3.88
N ASP A 483 12.28 -13.11 3.38
CA ASP A 483 13.07 -12.10 2.65
C ASP A 483 12.57 -11.86 1.21
N ILE A 484 11.67 -12.70 0.68
CA ILE A 484 11.04 -12.44 -0.64
C ILE A 484 10.19 -11.18 -0.56
N ASP A 485 9.28 -11.13 0.41
CA ASP A 485 8.51 -9.93 0.75
C ASP A 485 7.94 -10.06 2.18
N PRO A 486 8.31 -9.15 3.11
CA PRO A 486 7.82 -9.14 4.48
C PRO A 486 6.30 -9.00 4.63
N VAL A 487 5.64 -8.37 3.65
CA VAL A 487 4.17 -8.21 3.64
C VAL A 487 3.53 -9.57 3.42
N LEU A 488 4.01 -10.34 2.44
CA LEU A 488 3.55 -11.71 2.18
C LEU A 488 3.78 -12.63 3.38
N ALA A 489 4.93 -12.51 4.05
CA ALA A 489 5.25 -13.30 5.25
C ALA A 489 4.23 -13.06 6.38
N THR A 490 3.88 -11.79 6.58
CA THR A 490 2.92 -11.36 7.60
C THR A 490 1.50 -11.84 7.24
N PHE A 491 1.08 -11.69 5.99
CA PHE A 491 -0.23 -12.18 5.51
C PHE A 491 -0.38 -13.69 5.66
N THR A 492 0.67 -14.44 5.31
CA THR A 492 0.70 -15.91 5.42
C THR A 492 0.58 -16.36 6.88
N THR A 493 1.26 -15.66 7.79
CA THR A 493 1.14 -15.95 9.23
C THR A 493 -0.26 -15.57 9.73
N ARG A 494 -0.79 -14.43 9.28
CA ARG A 494 -2.09 -13.92 9.70
C ARG A 494 -3.24 -14.84 9.29
N VAL A 495 -3.25 -15.32 8.05
CA VAL A 495 -4.32 -16.21 7.56
C VAL A 495 -4.37 -17.51 8.36
N ARG A 496 -3.21 -18.05 8.72
CA ARG A 496 -3.12 -19.25 9.58
C ARG A 496 -3.61 -18.98 10.99
N ARG A 497 -3.35 -17.78 11.52
CA ARG A 497 -3.80 -17.37 12.86
C ARG A 497 -5.30 -17.12 12.92
N PHE A 498 -5.91 -16.60 11.86
CA PHE A 498 -7.37 -16.56 11.74
C PHE A 498 -7.97 -17.97 11.73
N ALA A 499 -7.43 -18.87 10.91
CA ALA A 499 -7.90 -20.26 10.89
C ALA A 499 -7.74 -20.94 12.27
N ALA A 500 -6.62 -20.71 12.95
CA ALA A 500 -6.36 -21.25 14.29
C ALA A 500 -7.26 -20.63 15.38
N SER A 501 -7.72 -19.39 15.22
CA SER A 501 -8.61 -18.72 16.18
C SER A 501 -10.08 -19.12 16.04
N GLY A 502 -10.41 -20.04 15.12
CA GLY A 502 -11.76 -20.55 14.95
C GLY A 502 -12.71 -19.61 14.20
N VAL A 503 -12.19 -18.77 13.30
CA VAL A 503 -13.07 -18.06 12.35
C VAL A 503 -13.86 -19.06 11.52
N SER A 504 -15.08 -18.69 11.16
CA SER A 504 -15.99 -19.51 10.35
C SER A 504 -15.73 -19.37 8.85
N GLY A 505 -14.99 -18.34 8.44
CA GLY A 505 -14.60 -18.09 7.06
C GLY A 505 -13.53 -16.99 6.96
N ILE A 506 -12.83 -16.94 5.83
CA ILE A 506 -11.79 -15.94 5.58
C ILE A 506 -12.05 -15.21 4.25
N CYS A 507 -12.03 -13.88 4.28
CA CYS A 507 -12.00 -13.04 3.09
C CYS A 507 -10.58 -12.54 2.84
N ASN A 508 -9.98 -12.95 1.72
CA ASN A 508 -8.73 -12.39 1.21
C ASN A 508 -9.03 -11.29 0.19
N LEU A 509 -8.77 -10.03 0.55
CA LEU A 509 -9.06 -8.85 -0.27
C LEU A 509 -7.80 -8.38 -0.98
N PHE A 510 -7.89 -8.19 -2.29
CA PHE A 510 -6.85 -7.51 -3.05
C PHE A 510 -7.44 -6.90 -4.31
N VAL A 511 -6.63 -6.10 -4.99
CA VAL A 511 -7.07 -5.41 -6.20
C VAL A 511 -6.66 -6.15 -7.46
N LEU A 512 -7.38 -5.88 -8.54
CA LEU A 512 -6.96 -6.30 -9.88
C LEU A 512 -5.54 -5.76 -10.14
N ASN A 513 -4.71 -6.60 -10.77
CA ASN A 513 -3.29 -6.35 -11.00
C ASN A 513 -2.43 -6.21 -9.72
N CYS A 514 -2.92 -6.61 -8.54
CA CYS A 514 -2.11 -6.69 -7.34
C CYS A 514 -1.06 -7.81 -7.44
N MET A 515 0.23 -7.43 -7.48
CA MET A 515 1.34 -8.39 -7.52
C MET A 515 1.35 -9.31 -6.30
N LEU A 516 1.16 -8.74 -5.10
CA LEU A 516 1.16 -9.53 -3.87
C LEU A 516 -0.11 -10.37 -3.75
N GLY A 517 -1.28 -9.81 -4.06
CA GLY A 517 -2.58 -10.48 -4.00
C GLY A 517 -2.61 -11.77 -4.82
N ASN A 518 -2.15 -11.72 -6.07
CA ASN A 518 -2.09 -12.90 -6.95
C ASN A 518 -1.18 -14.00 -6.38
N VAL A 519 -0.08 -13.63 -5.73
CA VAL A 519 0.84 -14.59 -5.08
C VAL A 519 0.25 -15.15 -3.78
N THR A 520 -0.60 -14.41 -3.07
CA THR A 520 -1.24 -14.92 -1.84
C THR A 520 -2.20 -16.07 -2.09
N VAL A 521 -2.88 -16.15 -3.24
CA VAL A 521 -3.87 -17.20 -3.54
C VAL A 521 -3.28 -18.62 -3.42
N PRO A 522 -2.23 -19.01 -4.16
CA PRO A 522 -1.63 -20.33 -4.03
C PRO A 522 -0.94 -20.54 -2.67
N ILE A 523 -0.38 -19.48 -2.06
CA ILE A 523 0.24 -19.57 -0.73
C ILE A 523 -0.80 -19.89 0.33
N PHE A 524 -1.94 -19.20 0.33
CA PHE A 524 -3.03 -19.41 1.30
C PHE A 524 -3.65 -20.79 1.13
N LYS A 525 -3.84 -21.24 -0.11
CA LYS A 525 -4.28 -22.62 -0.39
C LYS A 525 -3.35 -23.64 0.29
N LYS A 526 -2.03 -23.46 0.22
CA LYS A 526 -1.06 -24.34 0.89
C LYS A 526 -1.05 -24.15 2.41
N ALA A 527 -1.12 -22.90 2.88
CA ALA A 527 -1.07 -22.56 4.30
C ALA A 527 -2.30 -23.04 5.10
N LEU A 528 -3.43 -23.20 4.43
CA LEU A 528 -4.70 -23.62 5.00
C LEU A 528 -5.02 -25.11 4.79
N GLN A 529 -4.11 -25.91 4.25
CA GLN A 529 -4.32 -27.36 4.02
C GLN A 529 -4.73 -28.13 5.28
N GLY A 530 -4.31 -27.67 6.47
CA GLY A 530 -4.68 -28.26 7.76
C GLY A 530 -6.07 -27.89 8.27
N TYR A 531 -6.83 -27.05 7.56
CA TYR A 531 -8.16 -26.59 7.96
C TYR A 531 -9.19 -26.99 6.88
N PRO A 532 -9.58 -28.27 6.82
CA PRO A 532 -10.45 -28.77 5.77
C PRO A 532 -11.83 -28.09 5.85
N ASN A 533 -12.37 -27.77 4.68
CA ASN A 533 -13.68 -27.13 4.49
C ASN A 533 -13.81 -25.70 5.02
N LEU A 534 -12.76 -25.06 5.55
CA LEU A 534 -12.79 -23.65 5.92
C LEU A 534 -13.03 -22.80 4.65
N PRO A 535 -14.15 -22.07 4.54
CA PRO A 535 -14.43 -21.25 3.37
C PRO A 535 -13.44 -20.09 3.25
N VAL A 536 -12.91 -19.89 2.04
CA VAL A 536 -12.02 -18.77 1.73
C VAL A 536 -12.54 -18.06 0.48
N LEU A 537 -12.92 -16.79 0.64
CA LEU A 537 -13.30 -15.92 -0.47
C LEU A 537 -12.11 -15.06 -0.89
N HIS A 538 -11.64 -15.24 -2.12
CA HIS A 538 -10.71 -14.31 -2.77
C HIS A 538 -11.52 -13.20 -3.45
N ALA A 539 -11.66 -12.06 -2.78
CA ALA A 539 -12.40 -10.90 -3.27
C ALA A 539 -11.43 -9.95 -4.00
N VAL A 540 -11.60 -9.85 -5.32
CA VAL A 540 -10.77 -9.03 -6.20
C VAL A 540 -11.55 -7.80 -6.61
N TYR A 541 -11.04 -6.62 -6.28
CA TYR A 541 -11.68 -5.33 -6.59
C TYR A 541 -10.90 -4.56 -7.67
N ASP A 542 -11.60 -3.93 -8.59
CA ASP A 542 -11.00 -3.16 -9.70
C ASP A 542 -11.56 -1.74 -9.80
N GLY A 543 -12.34 -1.30 -8.80
CA GLY A 543 -13.06 -0.03 -8.78
C GLY A 543 -14.40 -0.03 -9.50
N GLN A 544 -14.73 -1.08 -10.25
CA GLN A 544 -16.03 -1.20 -10.91
C GLN A 544 -17.01 -1.94 -9.99
N LYS A 545 -18.23 -1.41 -9.85
CA LYS A 545 -19.30 -2.02 -9.04
C LYS A 545 -19.76 -3.30 -9.73
N ALA A 546 -19.08 -4.40 -9.45
CA ALA A 546 -19.35 -5.69 -10.06
C ALA A 546 -20.59 -6.33 -9.43
N THR A 547 -21.67 -6.43 -10.20
CA THR A 547 -22.94 -7.02 -9.75
C THR A 547 -22.81 -8.47 -9.28
N ASN A 548 -21.83 -9.22 -9.77
CA ASN A 548 -21.57 -10.60 -9.37
C ASN A 548 -20.90 -10.74 -7.99
N MET A 549 -20.35 -9.67 -7.41
CA MET A 549 -19.62 -9.76 -6.15
C MET A 549 -20.55 -10.06 -4.98
N VAL A 550 -21.74 -9.43 -4.96
CA VAL A 550 -22.75 -9.64 -3.92
C VAL A 550 -23.17 -11.12 -3.87
N THR A 551 -23.50 -11.72 -5.02
CA THR A 551 -23.87 -13.15 -5.09
C THR A 551 -22.74 -14.07 -4.61
N ARG A 552 -21.47 -13.72 -4.87
CA ARG A 552 -20.32 -14.48 -4.36
C ARG A 552 -20.18 -14.35 -2.84
N ILE A 553 -20.44 -13.17 -2.28
CA ILE A 553 -20.43 -12.93 -0.83
C ILE A 553 -21.57 -13.69 -0.16
N GLU A 554 -22.77 -13.68 -0.72
CA GLU A 554 -23.94 -14.46 -0.23
C GLU A 554 -23.63 -15.96 -0.19
N ALA A 555 -23.10 -16.52 -1.28
CA ALA A 555 -22.70 -17.92 -1.35
C ALA A 555 -21.60 -18.27 -0.34
N PHE A 556 -20.60 -17.39 -0.21
CA PHE A 556 -19.54 -17.53 0.79
C PHE A 556 -20.12 -17.52 2.21
N LEU A 557 -21.06 -16.62 2.51
CA LEU A 557 -21.61 -16.55 3.85
C LEU A 557 -22.50 -17.75 4.16
N HIS A 558 -23.23 -18.27 3.19
CA HIS A 558 -23.97 -19.52 3.35
C HIS A 558 -23.03 -20.67 3.71
N GLN A 559 -21.90 -20.83 3.00
CA GLN A 559 -20.86 -21.81 3.35
C GLN A 559 -20.27 -21.56 4.74
N THR A 560 -20.06 -20.31 5.12
CA THR A 560 -19.53 -19.89 6.42
C THR A 560 -20.50 -20.28 7.56
N LYS A 561 -21.82 -20.09 7.37
CA LYS A 561 -22.86 -20.50 8.33
C LYS A 561 -22.89 -22.02 8.49
N LEU A 562 -22.91 -22.77 7.38
CA LEU A 562 -22.83 -24.23 7.40
C LEU A 562 -21.56 -24.75 8.08
N TYR A 563 -20.42 -24.10 7.85
CA TYR A 563 -19.17 -24.45 8.51
C TYR A 563 -19.24 -24.22 10.03
N GLN A 564 -19.82 -23.09 10.47
CA GLN A 564 -20.04 -22.81 11.88
C GLN A 564 -20.96 -23.86 12.54
N GLU A 565 -22.04 -24.25 11.87
CA GLU A 565 -22.97 -25.29 12.33
C GLU A 565 -22.31 -26.67 12.40
N GLY A 566 -21.63 -27.09 11.33
CA GLY A 566 -20.93 -28.38 11.29
C GLY A 566 -19.76 -28.50 12.26
N TYR A 567 -19.17 -27.36 12.70
CA TYR A 567 -18.19 -27.34 13.79
C TYR A 567 -18.82 -27.59 15.17
N ARG A 568 -20.10 -27.23 15.37
CA ARG A 568 -20.85 -27.50 16.61
C ARG A 568 -21.08 -29.01 16.80
N ASP A 569 -21.38 -29.72 15.72
CA ASP A 569 -21.65 -31.16 15.75
C ASP A 569 -20.42 -32.02 16.03
N ARG A 570 -19.21 -31.48 15.76
CA ARG A 570 -17.93 -32.20 16.01
C ARG A 570 -17.35 -31.98 17.41
N GLY A 571 -18.05 -31.27 18.30
CA GLY A 571 -17.64 -31.09 19.70
C GLY A 571 -16.35 -30.28 19.92
N GLN A 572 -15.76 -29.71 18.87
CA GLN A 572 -14.64 -28.76 19.00
C GLN A 572 -15.22 -27.37 19.20
N VAL A 573 -15.72 -27.12 20.40
CA VAL A 573 -15.93 -25.76 20.89
C VAL A 573 -14.56 -25.09 20.91
N ALA A 574 -14.29 -24.21 19.95
CA ALA A 574 -13.24 -23.24 20.11
C ALA A 574 -13.59 -22.43 21.36
N HIS A 575 -12.96 -22.78 22.49
CA HIS A 575 -12.87 -21.88 23.62
C HIS A 575 -12.18 -20.63 23.09
N VAL A 576 -12.97 -19.58 22.88
CA VAL A 576 -12.45 -18.22 22.86
C VAL A 576 -12.01 -17.99 24.31
N SER A 577 -10.70 -18.11 24.54
CA SER A 577 -10.04 -17.82 25.81
C SER A 577 -8.97 -16.76 25.61
#